data_AF-A0A3C0B4S6-F1
#
_entry.id   AF-A0A3C0B4S6-F1
#
_cell.length_a   1.000
_cell.length_b   1.000
_cell.length_c   1.000
_cell.angle_alpha   90.00
_cell.angle_beta   90.00
_cell.angle_gamma   90.00
#
_symmetry.space_group_name_H-M   'P 1'
#
loop_
_entity.id
_entity.type
_entity.pdbx_description
1 polymer ?
#
loop_
_entity_poly.entity_id
_entity_poly.type
_entity_poly.pdbx_seq_one_letter_code
_entity_poly.pdbx_strand_id
1 'polypeptide(L)'
;MEELEYQQSDPGQYSDDTVITLDWKEHIRLRPGMYIGKLGDGSSQDDGIYVLIKEIVDNGIDEFVMGNGRTIEVAIKDQKVSIRDYGRGMPLGKVIDCVSKINTG
;
A
#
# COMPACT_ATOMS: atom_id res chain seq x y z
N MET A 1 22.98 -1.53 2.53
CA MET A 1 21.81 -0.65 2.44
C MET A 1 22.36 0.61 1.79
N GLU A 2 22.14 0.74 0.49
CA GLU A 2 22.80 1.76 -0.32
C GLU A 2 21.99 3.05 -0.18
N GLU A 3 22.61 4.09 0.37
CA GLU A 3 22.03 5.42 0.50
C GLU A 3 21.86 6.02 -0.90
N LEU A 4 20.62 6.26 -1.32
CA LEU A 4 20.36 6.98 -2.56
C LEU A 4 20.59 8.47 -2.31
N GLU A 5 21.68 9.01 -2.84
CA GLU A 5 21.95 10.46 -2.85
C GLU A 5 20.87 11.20 -3.65
N TYR A 6 20.25 12.19 -3.02
CA TYR A 6 19.30 13.08 -3.66
C TYR A 6 20.09 14.12 -4.49
N GLN A 7 20.18 13.92 -5.80
CA GLN A 7 20.80 14.92 -6.68
C GLN A 7 19.90 16.17 -6.73
N GLN A 8 20.37 17.29 -6.19
CA GLN A 8 19.76 18.60 -6.38
C GLN A 8 19.85 18.97 -7.86
N SER A 9 18.70 19.15 -8.52
CA SER A 9 18.65 19.64 -9.89
C SER A 9 19.16 21.08 -9.95
N ASP A 10 20.10 21.34 -10.86
CA ASP A 10 20.64 22.68 -11.13
C ASP A 10 19.53 23.57 -11.73
N PRO A 11 19.16 24.70 -11.10
CA PRO A 11 18.01 25.52 -11.51
C PRO A 11 18.10 26.10 -12.95
N GLY A 12 19.24 25.97 -13.63
CA GLY A 12 19.44 26.38 -15.02
C GLY A 12 19.11 25.33 -16.08
N GLN A 13 18.90 24.06 -15.73
CA GLN A 13 18.60 22.97 -16.66
C GLN A 13 17.15 22.50 -16.51
N TYR A 14 16.18 23.38 -16.83
CA TYR A 14 14.80 22.94 -17.02
C TYR A 14 14.62 22.51 -18.48
N SER A 15 15.04 21.28 -18.81
CA SER A 15 14.75 20.62 -20.09
C SER A 15 13.69 19.52 -19.91
N ASP A 16 13.13 19.05 -21.02
CA ASP A 16 12.14 17.96 -21.03
C ASP A 16 12.65 16.70 -20.27
N ASP A 17 13.97 16.50 -20.22
CA ASP A 17 14.61 15.38 -19.52
C ASP A 17 14.49 15.44 -17.98
N THR A 18 14.08 16.59 -17.42
CA THR A 18 13.86 16.74 -15.97
C THR A 18 12.50 16.24 -15.50
N VAL A 19 11.59 15.91 -16.44
CA VAL A 19 10.28 15.36 -16.11
C VAL A 19 10.39 13.85 -15.96
N ILE A 20 10.21 13.37 -14.73
CA ILE A 20 10.28 11.94 -14.40
C ILE A 20 8.87 11.39 -14.23
N THR A 21 8.54 10.32 -14.97
CA THR A 21 7.35 9.51 -14.72
C THR A 21 7.75 8.33 -13.86
N LEU A 22 7.09 8.17 -12.71
CA LEU A 22 7.37 7.07 -11.78
C LEU A 22 6.38 5.93 -12.00
N ASP A 23 6.85 4.69 -11.89
CA ASP A 23 5.93 3.55 -11.76
C ASP A 23 5.08 3.73 -10.51
N TRP A 24 3.84 3.24 -10.54
CA TRP A 24 2.88 3.42 -9.45
C TRP A 24 3.40 2.88 -8.11
N LYS A 25 4.18 1.79 -8.10
CA LYS A 25 4.77 1.25 -6.86
C LYS A 25 5.83 2.18 -6.31
N GLU A 26 6.65 2.74 -7.19
CA GLU A 26 7.72 3.66 -6.83
C GLU A 26 7.14 4.95 -6.28
N HIS A 27 6.10 5.48 -6.92
CA HIS A 27 5.40 6.67 -6.44
C HIS A 27 4.82 6.50 -5.03
N ILE A 28 4.16 5.36 -4.75
CA ILE A 28 3.61 5.04 -3.42
C ILE A 28 4.72 4.98 -2.37
N ARG A 29 5.85 4.37 -2.71
CA ARG A 29 7.00 4.23 -1.79
C ARG A 29 7.76 5.54 -1.58
N LEU A 30 7.83 6.39 -2.60
CA LEU A 30 8.49 7.69 -2.50
C LEU A 30 7.66 8.68 -1.69
N ARG A 31 6.33 8.59 -1.78
CA ARG A 31 5.40 9.51 -1.11
C ARG A 31 4.33 8.77 -0.30
N PRO A 32 4.72 7.95 0.70
CA PRO A 32 3.77 7.15 1.49
C PRO A 32 2.81 8.04 2.27
N GLY A 33 3.25 9.24 2.64
CA GLY A 33 2.44 10.27 3.30
C GLY A 33 1.11 10.57 2.60
N MET A 34 1.09 10.50 1.27
CA MET A 34 -0.10 10.77 0.47
C MET A 34 -1.14 9.64 0.55
N TYR A 35 -0.71 8.42 0.89
CA TYR A 35 -1.56 7.22 0.86
C TYR A 35 -1.95 6.75 2.25
N ILE A 36 -1.01 6.77 3.20
CA ILE A 36 -1.21 6.23 4.56
C ILE A 36 -1.06 7.28 5.65
N GLY A 37 -0.85 8.56 5.29
CA GLY A 37 -0.62 9.62 6.26
C GLY A 37 0.76 9.51 6.93
N LYS A 38 0.84 9.91 8.20
CA LYS A 38 2.11 10.03 8.92
C LYS A 38 2.77 8.65 9.10
N LEU A 39 4.04 8.52 8.71
CA LEU A 39 4.82 7.33 9.07
C LEU A 39 5.08 7.32 10.58
N GLY A 40 5.03 6.13 11.18
CA GLY A 40 5.32 5.94 12.59
C GLY A 40 5.39 4.46 12.96
N ASP A 41 5.76 4.21 14.21
CA ASP A 41 5.95 2.88 14.79
C ASP A 41 4.70 2.34 15.51
N GLY A 42 3.61 3.09 15.48
CA GLY A 42 2.37 2.76 16.20
C GLY A 42 2.34 3.32 17.62
N SER A 43 3.29 4.18 18.00
CA SER A 43 3.24 4.91 19.27
C SER A 43 2.17 6.01 19.29
N SER A 44 1.75 6.50 18.11
CA SER A 44 0.70 7.50 17.98
C SER A 44 -0.49 6.98 17.19
N GLN A 45 -1.70 7.39 17.59
CA GLN A 45 -2.95 6.98 16.95
C GLN A 45 -3.07 7.45 15.48
N ASP A 46 -2.33 8.50 15.12
CA ASP A 46 -2.28 9.06 13.76
C ASP A 46 -1.24 8.38 12.85
N ASP A 47 -0.56 7.33 13.35
CA ASP A 47 0.43 6.61 12.56
C ASP A 47 -0.23 5.75 11.48
N GLY A 48 0.32 5.82 10.27
CA GLY A 48 -0.17 5.17 9.07
C GLY A 48 -0.19 3.64 9.14
N ILE A 49 0.50 3.03 10.11
CA ILE A 49 0.38 1.59 10.38
C ILE A 49 -1.07 1.20 10.72
N TYR A 50 -1.82 2.08 11.40
CA TYR A 50 -3.23 1.84 11.70
C TYR A 50 -4.12 1.99 10.47
N VAL A 51 -3.77 2.89 9.54
CA VAL A 51 -4.43 2.99 8.23
C VAL A 51 -4.23 1.69 7.46
N LEU A 52 -3.00 1.17 7.38
CA LEU A 52 -2.71 -0.10 6.71
C LEU A 52 -3.54 -1.26 7.28
N ILE A 53 -3.66 -1.36 8.61
CA ILE A 53 -4.48 -2.40 9.25
C ILE A 53 -5.96 -2.18 8.93
N LYS A 54 -6.45 -0.93 9.02
CA LYS A 54 -7.83 -0.56 8.70
C LYS A 54 -8.22 -0.97 7.28
N GLU A 55 -7.41 -0.66 6.27
CA GLU A 55 -7.71 -1.01 4.87
C GLU A 55 -7.94 -2.52 4.68
N ILE A 56 -7.18 -3.37 5.36
CA ILE A 56 -7.36 -4.83 5.25
C ILE A 56 -8.60 -5.31 6.02
N VAL A 57 -8.86 -4.74 7.20
CA VAL A 57 -10.08 -5.06 7.97
C VAL A 57 -11.33 -4.60 7.22
N ASP A 58 -11.30 -3.41 6.63
CA ASP A 58 -12.43 -2.81 5.92
C ASP A 58 -12.81 -3.66 4.69
N ASN A 59 -11.84 -4.22 3.96
CA ASN A 59 -12.12 -5.21 2.91
C ASN A 59 -12.88 -6.46 3.42
N GLY A 60 -12.57 -6.94 4.62
CA GLY A 60 -13.31 -8.03 5.25
C GLY A 60 -14.71 -7.61 5.73
N ILE A 61 -14.87 -6.37 6.18
CA ILE A 61 -16.17 -5.79 6.53
C ILE A 61 -17.05 -5.65 5.29
N ASP A 62 -16.48 -5.26 4.15
CA ASP A 62 -17.21 -5.17 2.88
C ASP A 62 -17.80 -6.53 2.48
N GLU A 63 -17.04 -7.61 2.62
CA GLU A 63 -17.55 -8.97 2.42
C GLU A 63 -18.72 -9.29 3.36
N PHE A 64 -18.61 -8.93 4.64
CA PHE A 64 -19.67 -9.12 5.64
C PHE A 64 -20.94 -8.33 5.27
N VAL A 65 -20.79 -7.06 4.87
CA VAL A 65 -21.90 -6.19 4.42
C VAL A 65 -22.58 -6.78 3.19
N MET A 66 -21.83 -7.43 2.30
CA MET A 66 -22.36 -8.17 1.16
C MET A 66 -22.96 -9.54 1.51
N GLY A 67 -23.00 -9.90 2.80
CA GLY A 67 -23.57 -11.15 3.31
C GLY A 67 -22.64 -12.36 3.26
N ASN A 68 -21.35 -12.16 3.00
CA ASN A 68 -20.36 -13.23 2.89
C ASN A 68 -19.37 -13.17 4.06
N GLY A 69 -19.16 -14.30 4.72
CA GLY A 69 -18.35 -14.34 5.95
C GLY A 69 -19.09 -13.72 7.14
N ARG A 70 -18.72 -14.18 8.34
CA ARG A 70 -19.33 -13.73 9.61
C ARG A 70 -18.30 -13.44 10.69
N THR A 71 -17.04 -13.64 10.37
CA THR A 71 -15.94 -13.63 11.33
C THR A 71 -14.74 -13.04 10.62
N ILE A 72 -14.09 -12.09 11.29
CA ILE A 72 -12.79 -11.56 10.93
C ILE A 72 -11.89 -11.83 12.13
N GLU A 73 -10.83 -12.58 11.91
CA GLU A 73 -9.82 -12.89 12.93
C GLU A 73 -8.65 -11.94 12.73
N VAL A 74 -8.29 -11.21 13.80
CA VAL A 74 -7.10 -10.37 13.85
C VAL A 74 -6.16 -10.95 14.88
N ALA A 75 -4.96 -11.33 14.44
CA ALA A 75 -3.92 -11.88 15.29
C ALA A 75 -2.65 -11.05 15.15
N ILE A 76 -2.02 -10.76 16.29
CA ILE A 76 -0.74 -10.06 16.36
C ILE A 76 0.27 -11.03 16.94
N LYS A 77 1.39 -11.21 16.24
CA LYS A 77 2.54 -11.98 16.72
C LYS A 77 3.80 -11.21 16.36
N ASP A 78 4.54 -10.79 17.38
CA ASP A 78 5.72 -9.94 17.23
C ASP A 78 5.40 -8.71 16.36
N GLN A 79 6.20 -8.44 15.34
CA GLN A 79 6.00 -7.35 14.38
C GLN A 79 5.08 -7.73 13.20
N LYS A 80 4.27 -8.79 13.32
CA LYS A 80 3.38 -9.27 12.26
C LYS A 80 1.92 -9.23 12.70
N VAL A 81 1.11 -8.51 11.93
CA VAL A 81 -0.35 -8.55 12.02
C VAL A 81 -0.88 -9.48 10.93
N SER A 82 -1.75 -10.41 11.31
CA SER A 82 -2.46 -11.30 10.39
C SER A 82 -3.95 -11.04 10.51
N ILE A 83 -4.60 -10.78 9.39
CA ILE A 83 -6.05 -10.53 9.30
C ILE A 83 -6.61 -11.61 8.38
N ARG A 84 -7.63 -12.31 8.85
CA ARG A 84 -8.31 -13.37 8.10
C ARG A 84 -9.81 -13.14 8.14
N ASP A 85 -10.41 -12.93 6.98
CA ASP A 85 -11.86 -13.06 6.80
C ASP A 85 -12.23 -14.47 6.29
N TYR A 86 -13.53 -14.75 6.29
CA TYR A 86 -14.12 -15.95 5.72
C TYR A 86 -15.20 -15.57 4.68
N GLY A 87 -14.95 -14.50 3.93
CA GLY A 87 -15.79 -14.04 2.82
C GLY A 87 -15.61 -14.91 1.58
N ARG A 88 -15.89 -14.34 0.40
CA ARG A 88 -15.75 -15.05 -0.89
C ARG A 88 -14.30 -15.30 -1.29
N GLY A 89 -13.37 -14.50 -0.74
CA GLY A 89 -11.97 -14.47 -1.11
C GLY A 89 -11.71 -13.67 -2.40
N MET A 90 -10.43 -13.31 -2.62
CA MET A 90 -10.04 -12.58 -3.83
C MET A 90 -10.23 -13.43 -5.09
N PRO A 91 -10.78 -12.86 -6.18
CA PRO A 91 -10.85 -13.54 -7.46
C PRO A 91 -9.46 -13.88 -8.03
N LEU A 92 -9.10 -15.17 -8.07
CA LEU A 92 -7.76 -15.62 -8.48
C LEU A 92 -7.41 -15.27 -9.94
N GLY A 93 -8.40 -15.26 -10.84
CA GLY A 93 -8.19 -14.84 -12.23
C GLY A 93 -7.76 -13.37 -12.35
N LYS A 94 -8.30 -12.50 -11.49
CA LYS A 94 -7.91 -11.08 -11.44
C LYS A 94 -6.54 -10.88 -10.79
N VAL A 95 -6.17 -11.72 -9.83
CA VAL A 95 -4.81 -11.72 -9.27
C VAL A 95 -3.78 -12.00 -10.36
N ILE A 96 -4.04 -12.98 -11.23
CA ILE A 96 -3.20 -13.30 -12.39
C ILE A 96 -3.08 -12.07 -13.29
N ASP A 97 -4.19 -11.41 -13.66
CA ASP A 97 -4.15 -10.21 -14.48
C ASP A 97 -3.29 -9.09 -13.87
N CYS A 98 -3.41 -8.85 -12.55
CA CYS A 98 -2.67 -7.82 -11.82
C CYS A 98 -1.17 -8.11 -11.70
N VAL A 99 -0.75 -9.38 -11.61
CA VAL A 99 0.67 -9.75 -11.57
C VAL A 99 1.29 -9.95 -12.96
N SER A 100 0.47 -10.28 -13.96
CA SER A 100 0.93 -10.60 -15.32
C SER A 100 1.07 -9.37 -16.20
N LYS A 101 0.29 -8.32 -15.96
CA LYS A 101 0.47 -7.03 -16.63
C LYS A 101 1.58 -6.26 -15.92
N ILE A 102 2.82 -6.63 -16.21
CA ILE A 102 3.94 -5.70 -16.12
C ILE A 102 3.60 -4.57 -17.10
N ASN A 103 3.34 -3.38 -16.58
CA ASN A 103 3.04 -2.19 -17.35
C ASN A 103 4.25 -1.84 -18.23
N THR A 104 4.32 -2.38 -19.44
CA THR A 104 5.03 -1.75 -20.55
C THR A 104 4.09 -0.72 -21.15
N GLY A 105 3.98 0.41 -20.46
CA GLY A 105 3.53 1.67 -21.02
C GLY A 105 4.75 2.51 -21.33
#